data_AF-A0A7X8K391-F1
#
_entry.id   AF-A0A7X8K391-F1
#
_cell.length_a   1.000
_cell.length_b   1.000
_cell.length_c   1.000
_cell.angle_alpha   90.00
_cell.angle_beta   90.00
_cell.angle_gamma   90.00
#
_symmetry.space_group_name_H-M   'P 1'
#
loop_
_entity.id
_entity.type
_entity.pdbx_description
1 polymer ?
#
loop_
_entity_poly.entity_id
_entity_poly.type
_entity_poly.pdbx_seq_one_letter_code
_entity_poly.pdbx_strand_id
1 'polypeptide(L)' 'LIDAGTTGAAGVRGLQVHQEVPYTMVLLHMDQEHRGWMLSATDTLSFFSRTGKLSLERRLFVH' A
#
# COMPACT_ATOMS: atom_id res chain seq x y z
N LEU A 1 13.48 9.15 -39.86
CA LEU A 1 12.65 9.49 -38.71
C LEU A 1 11.69 8.34 -38.46
N ILE A 2 12.04 7.43 -37.55
CA ILE A 2 11.13 6.42 -36.98
C ILE A 2 11.56 6.33 -35.52
N ASP A 3 10.64 6.66 -34.62
CA ASP A 3 10.85 6.71 -33.18
C ASP A 3 9.87 5.74 -32.52
N ALA A 4 10.39 4.81 -31.71
CA ALA A 4 9.64 3.99 -30.77
C ALA A 4 10.64 3.21 -29.90
N GLY A 5 11.05 3.82 -28.78
CA GLY A 5 11.67 3.10 -27.68
C GLY A 5 10.62 2.34 -26.89
N THR A 6 10.65 0.99 -26.93
CA THR A 6 10.01 0.11 -25.94
C THR A 6 10.76 -1.22 -25.85
N THR A 7 11.88 -1.25 -25.10
CA THR A 7 12.60 -2.49 -24.74
C THR A 7 12.65 -2.70 -23.22
N GLY A 8 11.56 -2.33 -22.52
CA GLY A 8 11.43 -2.51 -21.06
C GLY A 8 10.25 -3.40 -20.62
N ALA A 9 9.53 -4.04 -21.54
CA ALA A 9 8.32 -4.83 -21.25
C ALA A 9 8.47 -6.32 -21.57
N ALA A 10 9.65 -6.89 -21.27
CA ALA A 10 9.88 -8.32 -21.38
C ALA A 10 10.11 -8.94 -19.99
N GLY A 11 9.05 -9.51 -19.41
CA GLY A 11 9.19 -10.67 -18.52
C GLY A 11 8.73 -10.53 -17.06
N VAL A 12 7.41 -10.50 -16.83
CA VAL A 12 6.77 -11.30 -15.76
C VAL A 12 5.43 -11.82 -16.28
N ARG A 13 5.48 -12.65 -17.32
CA ARG A 13 4.31 -13.39 -17.84
C ARG A 13 4.08 -14.61 -16.94
N GLY A 14 3.65 -14.36 -15.71
CA GLY A 14 3.53 -15.41 -14.67
C GLY A 14 2.83 -15.01 -13.37
N LEU A 15 2.73 -13.72 -13.03
CA LEU A 15 1.76 -13.28 -12.03
C LEU A 15 0.38 -13.19 -12.71
N GLN A 16 -0.26 -14.34 -12.91
CA GLN A 16 -1.71 -14.34 -12.96
C GLN A 16 -2.17 -13.88 -11.58
N VAL A 17 -2.48 -12.59 -11.49
CA VAL A 17 -3.12 -11.95 -10.33
C VAL A 17 -4.53 -12.55 -10.23
N HIS A 18 -4.63 -13.80 -9.77
CA HIS A 18 -5.90 -14.49 -9.55
C HIS A 18 -6.73 -13.80 -8.46
N GLN A 19 -6.06 -13.07 -7.56
CA GLN A 19 -6.64 -12.26 -6.51
C GLN A 19 -6.39 -10.79 -6.80
N GLU A 20 -7.44 -9.98 -6.71
CA GLU A 20 -7.35 -8.52 -6.84
C GLU A 20 -6.24 -7.92 -5.97
N VAL A 21 -5.48 -6.96 -6.53
CA VAL A 21 -4.60 -6.11 -5.71
C VAL A 21 -5.46 -4.97 -5.14
N PRO A 22 -5.69 -4.90 -3.82
CA PRO A 22 -6.50 -3.84 -3.23
C PRO A 22 -5.79 -2.49 -3.32
N TYR A 23 -6.58 -1.41 -3.37
CA TYR A 23 -6.07 -0.07 -3.10
C TYR A 23 -5.84 0.06 -1.60
N THR A 24 -4.59 0.32 -1.19
CA THR A 24 -4.22 0.39 0.22
C THR A 24 -3.68 1.77 0.58
N MET A 25 -4.15 2.32 1.69
CA MET A 25 -3.64 3.53 2.33
C MET A 25 -3.20 3.20 3.76
N VAL A 26 -2.06 3.75 4.17
CA VAL A 26 -1.57 3.63 5.55
C VAL A 26 -1.52 5.04 6.16
N LEU A 27 -2.30 5.25 7.22
CA LEU A 27 -2.27 6.47 8.02
C LEU A 27 -1.37 6.26 9.23
N LEU A 28 -0.36 7.11 9.38
CA LEU A 28 0.57 7.10 10.51
C LEU A 28 0.06 8.07 11.58
N HIS A 29 -0.12 7.58 12.79
CA HIS A 29 -0.37 8.40 13.97
C HIS A 29 0.96 8.61 14.68
N MET A 30 1.42 9.86 14.74
CA MET A 30 2.65 10.23 15.42
C MET A 30 2.35 11.16 16.57
N ASP A 31 2.94 10.86 17.71
CA ASP A 31 2.90 11.71 18.89
C ASP A 31 4.24 12.43 19.07
N GLN A 32 4.19 13.66 19.55
CA GLN A 32 5.39 14.43 19.83
C GLN A 32 5.84 14.16 21.26
N GLU A 33 6.99 13.50 21.41
CA GLU A 33 7.62 13.24 22.70
C GLU A 33 8.87 14.11 22.90
N HIS A 34 9.42 14.08 24.12
CA HIS A 34 10.62 14.85 24.49
C HIS A 34 11.83 14.65 23.57
N ARG A 35 11.90 13.51 22.86
CA ARG A 35 13.01 13.16 21.95
C ARG A 35 12.66 13.23 20.46
N GLY A 36 11.44 13.63 20.10
CA GLY A 36 11.00 13.75 18.71
C GLY A 36 9.62 13.14 18.45
N TRP A 37 9.27 13.01 17.18
CA TRP A 37 8.04 12.34 16.75
C TRP A 37 8.19 10.82 16.90
N MET A 38 7.22 10.19 17.55
CA MET A 38 7.17 8.77 17.79
C MET A 38 5.88 8.19 17.22
N LEU A 39 5.97 7.06 16.52
CA LEU A 39 4.81 6.42 15.89
C LEU A 39 3.97 5.71 16.96
N SER A 40 2.76 6.16 17.24
CA SER A 40 1.88 5.54 18.26
C SER A 40 0.89 4.54 17.68
N ALA A 41 0.45 4.74 16.43
CA ALA A 41 -0.42 3.80 15.74
C ALA A 41 -0.28 3.88 14.22
N THR A 42 -0.74 2.83 13.54
CA THR A 42 -0.97 2.83 12.10
C THR A 42 -2.36 2.31 11.79
N ASP A 43 -3.10 3.00 10.93
CA ASP A 43 -4.35 2.50 10.35
C ASP A 43 -4.11 2.13 8.89
N THR A 44 -4.28 0.85 8.57
CA THR A 44 -4.20 0.33 7.20
C THR A 44 -5.60 0.15 6.66
N LEU A 45 -5.95 0.95 5.66
CA LEU A 45 -7.21 0.87 4.93
C LEU A 45 -6.98 0.14 3.60
N SER A 46 -7.70 -0.94 3.34
CA SER A 46 -7.63 -1.67 2.06
C SER A 46 -9.01 -1.76 1.40
N PHE A 47 -9.11 -1.33 0.14
CA PHE A 47 -10.33 -1.37 -0.66
C PHE A 47 -10.18 -2.35 -1.84
N PHE A 48 -11.12 -3.29 -1.91
CA PHE A 48 -11.19 -4.35 -2.93
C PHE A 48 -12.28 -3.99 -3.95
N SER A 49 -11.92 -3.25 -4.99
CA SER A 49 -12.84 -2.71 -6.00
C SER A 49 -13.72 -3.77 -6.70
N ARG A 50 -13.26 -5.01 -6.88
CA ARG A 50 -14.06 -6.09 -7.50
C ARG A 50 -15.15 -6.62 -6.58
N THR A 51 -14.95 -6.56 -5.27
CA THR A 51 -15.93 -7.08 -4.28
C THR A 51 -16.66 -5.96 -3.53
N GLY A 52 -16.22 -4.71 -3.68
CA GLY A 52 -16.70 -3.58 -2.90
C GLY A 52 -16.34 -3.66 -1.42
N LYS A 53 -15.44 -4.57 -1.01
CA LYS A 53 -15.08 -4.75 0.39
C LYS A 53 -14.09 -3.68 0.85
N LEU A 54 -14.26 -3.25 2.09
CA LEU A 54 -13.33 -2.39 2.81
C LEU A 54 -12.81 -3.13 4.03
N SER A 55 -11.49 -3.10 4.24
CA SER A 55 -10.84 -3.60 5.45
C SER A 55 -10.08 -2.47 6.12
N LEU A 56 -10.20 -2.37 7.44
CA LEU A 56 -9.47 -1.44 8.28
C LEU A 56 -8.77 -2.24 9.36
N GLU A 57 -7.45 -2.13 9.42
CA GLU A 57 -6.62 -2.71 10.47
C GLU A 57 -5.91 -1.60 11.24
N ARG A 58 -6.07 -1.59 12.56
CA ARG A 58 -5.30 -0.71 13.46
C ARG A 58 -4.22 -1.50 14.15
N ARG A 59 -2.99 -1.01 14.08
CA ARG A 59 -1.88 -1.51 14.88
C ARG A 59 -1.42 -0.42 15.85
N LEU A 60 -1.35 -0.78 17.12
CA LEU A 60 -0.83 0.07 18.19
C LEU A 60 0.64 -0.25 18.41
N PHE A 61 1.44 0.77 18.69
CA PHE A 61 2.85 0.64 19.06
C PHE A 61 2.99 1.09 20.51
N VAL A 62 3.53 0.22 21.35
CA VAL A 62 3.83 0.51 22.76
C VAL A 62 5.32 0.80 22.84
N HIS A 63 5.67 1.94 23.45
CA HIS A 63 7.04 2.40 23.65
C HIS A 63 7.47 2.27 25.10
#